data_AF-A0A418Q161-F1
#
_entry.id   AF-A0A418Q161-F1
#
_cell.length_a   1.000
_cell.length_b   1.000
_cell.length_c   1.000
_cell.angle_alpha   90.00
_cell.angle_beta   90.00
_cell.angle_gamma   90.00
#
_symmetry.space_group_name_H-M   'P 1'
#
loop_
_entity.id
_entity.type
_entity.pdbx_description
1 polymer ?
#
loop_
_entity_poly.entity_id
_entity_poly.type
_entity_poly.pdbx_seq_one_letter_code
_entity_poly.pdbx_strand_id
1 'polypeptide(L)'
;MHIACGMLCFECDGSFTQLSISVIYNQRPIFRLDVVPDNERKENPFAVRRYAPSLPREVCGPHTHPWVEHREWVRAQGLGELPFRKPLVGSVTSFEHALDIVADAVNLTLAAGQRSVALPAQAGLFAREGGVR
;
A
#
# COMPACT_ATOMS: atom_id res chain seq x y z
N MET A 1 -20.44 6.01 -14.37
CA MET A 1 -20.40 6.06 -12.89
C MET A 1 -18.98 6.42 -12.49
N HIS A 2 -18.75 7.68 -12.13
CA HIS A 2 -17.43 8.22 -11.77
C HIS A 2 -17.27 8.17 -10.25
N ILE A 3 -16.50 7.21 -9.76
CA ILE A 3 -15.87 7.33 -8.44
C ILE A 3 -14.40 7.61 -8.74
N ALA A 4 -14.03 8.89 -8.69
CA ALA A 4 -12.77 9.41 -9.25
C ALA A 4 -11.81 9.96 -8.18
N CYS A 5 -12.06 9.72 -6.89
CA CYS A 5 -11.19 10.18 -5.81
C CYS A 5 -10.50 9.02 -5.10
N GLY A 6 -9.18 9.13 -4.96
CA GLY A 6 -8.42 8.37 -3.97
C GLY A 6 -8.46 9.07 -2.62
N MET A 7 -8.27 8.31 -1.55
CA MET A 7 -8.14 8.81 -0.18
C MET A 7 -6.80 8.37 0.40
N LEU A 8 -6.19 9.23 1.21
CA LEU A 8 -5.11 8.87 2.12
C LEU A 8 -5.71 8.72 3.51
N CYS A 9 -5.50 7.58 4.14
CA CYS A 9 -5.95 7.28 5.49
C CYS A 9 -4.75 7.11 6.40
N PHE A 10 -4.85 7.69 7.60
CA PHE A 10 -3.82 7.64 8.62
C PHE A 10 -4.41 6.97 9.84
N GLU A 11 -3.78 5.90 10.27
CA GLU A 11 -4.14 5.17 11.48
C GLU A 11 -2.94 5.21 12.40
N CYS A 12 -3.17 5.59 13.66
CA CYS A 12 -2.18 5.47 14.71
C CYS A 12 -2.78 4.66 15.84
N ASP A 13 -1.97 3.83 16.48
CA ASP A 13 -2.39 3.18 17.71
C ASP A 13 -2.51 4.20 18.84
N GLY A 14 -3.19 3.84 19.94
CA GLY A 14 -3.40 4.76 21.07
C GLY A 14 -2.11 5.22 21.76
N SER A 15 -0.97 4.57 21.46
CA SER A 15 0.35 4.96 21.94
C SER A 15 1.16 5.80 20.95
N PHE A 16 0.63 6.04 19.74
CA PHE A 16 1.31 6.72 18.63
C PHE A 16 2.66 6.09 18.24
N THR A 17 2.87 4.81 18.56
CA THR A 17 4.09 4.08 18.23
C THR A 17 3.97 3.28 16.95
N GLN A 18 2.73 2.98 16.53
CA GLN A 18 2.45 2.34 15.26
C GLN A 18 1.65 3.30 14.39
N LEU A 19 2.24 3.68 13.26
CA LEU A 19 1.61 4.52 12.24
C LEU A 19 1.40 3.67 10.99
N SER A 20 0.17 3.68 10.47
CA SER A 20 -0.16 3.11 9.17
C SER A 20 -0.70 4.19 8.24
N ILE A 21 -0.14 4.27 7.04
CA ILE A 21 -0.60 5.16 5.97
C ILE A 21 -1.15 4.28 4.84
N SER A 22 -2.44 4.41 4.55
CA SER A 22 -3.12 3.65 3.50
C SER A 22 -3.54 4.55 2.35
N VAL A 23 -3.31 4.10 1.12
CA VAL A 23 -3.87 4.69 -0.10
C VAL A 23 -5.08 3.85 -0.51
N ILE A 24 -6.25 4.48 -0.52
CA ILE A 24 -7.52 3.83 -0.81
C ILE A 24 -8.06 4.38 -2.13
N TYR A 25 -8.47 3.49 -3.02
CA TYR A 25 -9.18 3.82 -4.25
C TYR A 25 -10.51 3.07 -4.31
N ASN A 26 -11.62 3.78 -4.52
CA ASN A 26 -12.94 3.17 -4.61
C ASN A 26 -13.23 2.22 -3.42
N GLN A 27 -12.94 2.68 -2.20
CA GLN A 27 -13.07 1.92 -0.95
C GLN A 27 -12.17 0.67 -0.84
N ARG A 28 -11.15 0.52 -1.70
CA ARG A 28 -10.20 -0.60 -1.68
C ARG A 28 -8.79 -0.11 -1.39
N PRO A 29 -8.04 -0.75 -0.49
CA PRO A 29 -6.64 -0.42 -0.29
C PRO A 29 -5.85 -0.83 -1.54
N ILE A 30 -4.97 0.06 -1.99
CA ILE A 30 -4.06 -0.18 -3.12
C ILE A 30 -2.59 -0.07 -2.70
N PHE A 31 -2.35 0.53 -1.54
CA PHE A 31 -1.04 0.58 -0.91
C PHE A 31 -1.24 0.79 0.59
N ARG A 32 -0.35 0.22 1.39
CA ARG A 32 -0.23 0.55 2.81
C ARG A 32 1.24 0.59 3.20
N LEU A 33 1.63 1.58 3.99
CA LEU A 33 2.89 1.63 4.74
C LEU A 33 2.56 1.40 6.21
N ASP A 34 3.21 0.43 6.83
CA ASP A 34 3.16 0.20 8.28
C ASP A 34 4.52 0.55 8.87
N VAL A 35 4.54 1.58 9.71
CA VAL A 35 5.70 2.02 10.49
C VAL A 35 5.60 1.36 11.87
N VAL A 36 6.45 0.37 12.07
CA VAL A 36 6.55 -0.42 13.31
C VAL A 36 7.99 -0.41 13.81
N PRO A 37 8.24 -0.72 15.09
CA PRO A 37 9.61 -0.82 15.62
C PRO A 37 10.50 -1.76 14.80
N ASP A 38 11.78 -1.42 14.65
CA ASP A 38 12.74 -2.18 13.82
C ASP A 38 12.94 -3.64 14.27
N ASN A 39 12.62 -3.96 15.52
CA ASN A 39 12.68 -5.30 16.08
C ASN A 39 11.37 -6.10 15.96
N GLU A 40 10.28 -5.49 15.47
CA GLU A 40 9.00 -6.16 15.28
C GLU A 40 9.08 -7.09 14.07
N ARG A 41 8.88 -8.39 14.29
CA ARG A 41 8.92 -9.42 13.25
C ARG A 41 7.51 -9.85 12.87
N LYS A 42 7.24 -9.93 11.57
CA LYS A 42 5.97 -10.43 11.02
C LYS A 42 6.22 -11.42 9.90
N GLU A 43 5.56 -12.57 9.96
CA GLU A 43 5.55 -13.53 8.87
C GLU A 43 4.61 -13.08 7.75
N ASN A 44 5.03 -13.31 6.51
CA ASN A 44 4.15 -13.32 5.36
C ASN A 44 3.32 -14.60 5.32
N PRO A 45 2.05 -14.53 4.85
CA PRO A 45 1.22 -15.71 4.71
C PRO A 45 1.84 -16.69 3.70
N PHE A 46 1.54 -17.98 3.82
CA PHE A 46 2.07 -19.02 2.92
C PHE A 46 1.80 -18.73 1.42
N ALA A 47 0.67 -18.09 1.13
CA ALA A 47 0.28 -17.66 -0.21
C ALA A 47 1.33 -16.78 -0.91
N VAL A 48 2.19 -16.07 -0.16
CA VAL A 48 3.25 -15.23 -0.71
C VAL A 48 4.16 -16.01 -1.68
N ARG A 49 4.42 -17.30 -1.40
CA ARG A 49 5.27 -18.16 -2.25
C ARG A 49 4.72 -18.35 -3.66
N ARG A 50 3.39 -18.27 -3.81
CA ARG A 50 2.72 -18.46 -5.09
C ARG A 50 2.53 -17.14 -5.83
N TYR A 51 2.12 -16.10 -5.11
CA TYR A 51 1.65 -14.86 -5.73
C TYR A 51 2.68 -13.73 -5.74
N ALA A 52 3.68 -13.77 -4.84
CA ALA A 52 4.75 -12.79 -4.73
C ALA A 52 6.07 -13.47 -4.28
N PRO A 53 6.62 -14.41 -5.07
CA PRO A 53 7.76 -15.24 -4.66
C PRO A 53 9.07 -14.46 -4.41
N SER A 54 9.14 -13.20 -4.85
CA SER A 54 10.24 -12.27 -4.58
C SER A 54 10.26 -11.76 -3.14
N LEU A 55 9.13 -11.82 -2.42
CA LEU A 55 9.03 -11.33 -1.06
C LEU A 55 9.58 -12.34 -0.05
N PRO A 56 10.20 -11.87 1.03
CA PRO A 56 10.72 -12.76 2.06
C PRO A 56 9.59 -13.42 2.85
N ARG A 57 9.90 -14.55 3.49
CA ARG A 57 8.97 -15.23 4.39
C ARG A 57 8.66 -14.40 5.64
N GLU A 58 9.63 -13.65 6.14
CA GLU A 58 9.51 -12.81 7.33
C GLU A 58 10.01 -11.40 7.01
N VAL A 59 9.37 -10.40 7.60
CA VAL A 59 9.80 -9.01 7.56
C VAL A 59 10.03 -8.53 8.99
N CYS A 60 11.09 -7.75 9.18
CA CYS A 60 11.45 -7.14 10.45
C CYS A 60 11.41 -5.62 10.27
N GLY A 61 10.70 -4.91 11.15
CA GLY A 61 10.59 -3.46 11.08
C GLY A 61 9.55 -2.92 10.07
N PRO A 62 9.66 -1.63 9.71
CA PRO A 62 8.76 -0.97 8.79
C PRO A 62 8.63 -1.69 7.45
N HIS A 63 7.42 -1.70 6.89
CA HIS A 63 7.14 -2.46 5.68
C HIS A 63 5.95 -1.90 4.91
N THR A 64 5.87 -2.29 3.64
CA THR A 64 4.84 -1.84 2.71
C THR A 64 4.00 -3.01 2.21
N HIS A 65 2.79 -2.71 1.76
CA HIS A 65 1.86 -3.62 1.12
C HIS A 65 1.51 -3.07 -0.26
N PRO A 66 2.40 -3.16 -1.25
CA PRO A 66 2.20 -2.52 -2.55
C PRO A 66 1.26 -3.33 -3.46
N TRP A 67 0.39 -2.67 -4.23
CA TRP A 67 -0.53 -3.32 -5.18
C TRP A 67 0.17 -4.32 -6.12
N VAL A 68 1.37 -3.98 -6.60
CA VAL A 68 2.09 -4.78 -7.60
C VAL A 68 2.32 -6.22 -7.15
N GLU A 69 2.61 -6.44 -5.86
CA GLU A 69 2.84 -7.77 -5.28
C GLU A 69 1.51 -8.52 -5.01
N HIS A 70 0.38 -7.80 -5.04
CA HIS A 70 -0.93 -8.34 -4.69
C HIS A 70 -1.85 -8.56 -5.89
N ARG A 71 -1.55 -7.98 -7.05
CA ARG A 71 -2.47 -8.00 -8.21
C ARG A 71 -2.96 -9.40 -8.59
N GLU A 72 -2.08 -10.41 -8.55
CA GLU A 72 -2.45 -11.80 -8.89
C GLU A 72 -3.22 -12.49 -7.76
N TRP A 73 -2.86 -12.20 -6.50
CA TRP A 73 -3.63 -12.67 -5.34
C TRP A 73 -5.06 -12.12 -5.38
N VAL A 74 -5.19 -10.81 -5.60
CA VAL A 74 -6.47 -10.12 -5.68
C VAL A 74 -7.27 -10.59 -6.88
N ARG A 75 -6.64 -10.83 -8.03
CA ARG A 75 -7.31 -11.47 -9.17
C ARG A 75 -7.85 -12.86 -8.81
N ALA A 76 -7.11 -13.64 -8.02
CA ALA A 76 -7.50 -15.00 -7.66
C ALA A 76 -8.49 -15.09 -6.49
N GLN A 77 -8.50 -14.13 -5.56
CA GLN A 77 -9.26 -14.20 -4.31
C GLN A 77 -10.32 -13.09 -4.16
N GLY A 78 -10.32 -12.13 -5.08
CA GLY A 78 -11.16 -10.94 -5.02
C GLY A 78 -10.47 -9.75 -4.34
N LEU A 79 -11.08 -8.58 -4.51
CA LEU A 79 -10.66 -7.33 -3.87
C LEU A 79 -10.98 -7.37 -2.37
N GLY A 80 -10.03 -7.01 -1.51
CA GLY A 80 -10.29 -6.90 -0.08
C GLY A 80 -9.05 -6.58 0.76
N GLU A 81 -8.01 -7.39 0.62
CA GLU A 81 -6.84 -7.31 1.50
C GLU A 81 -5.53 -7.25 0.71
N LEU A 82 -4.54 -6.59 1.31
CA LEU A 82 -3.15 -6.61 0.87
C LEU A 82 -2.31 -7.30 1.96
N PRO A 83 -2.28 -8.64 2.02
CA PRO A 83 -1.68 -9.37 3.14
C PRO A 83 -0.16 -9.57 3.07
N PHE A 84 0.47 -9.29 1.92
CA PHE A 84 1.89 -9.47 1.67
C PHE A 84 2.70 -8.23 2.04
N ARG A 85 3.72 -8.46 2.87
CA ARG A 85 4.63 -7.48 3.44
C ARG A 85 5.90 -7.46 2.61
N LYS A 86 6.25 -6.28 2.11
CA LYS A 86 7.54 -5.99 1.50
C LYS A 86 8.38 -5.17 2.47
N PRO A 87 9.59 -5.62 2.85
CA PRO A 87 10.44 -4.86 3.76
C PRO A 87 10.72 -3.47 3.18
N LEU A 88 10.65 -2.45 4.03
CA LEU A 88 11.12 -1.13 3.66
C LEU A 88 12.64 -1.10 3.75
N VAL A 89 13.30 -0.48 2.77
CA VAL A 89 14.75 -0.28 2.80
C VAL A 89 15.01 1.08 3.46
N GLY A 90 15.70 1.06 4.60
CA GLY A 90 15.99 2.26 5.40
C GLY A 90 15.00 2.49 6.53
N SER A 91 15.23 3.57 7.29
CA SER A 91 14.43 3.92 8.47
C SER A 91 13.43 5.02 8.14
N VAL A 92 12.23 4.94 8.74
CA VAL A 92 11.26 6.03 8.70
C VAL A 92 11.55 6.98 9.85
N THR A 93 11.91 8.22 9.54
CA THR A 93 12.43 9.19 10.52
C THR A 93 11.41 10.23 10.96
N SER A 94 10.36 10.45 10.18
CA SER A 94 9.27 11.37 10.49
C SER A 94 8.01 10.99 9.72
N PHE A 95 6.89 11.64 10.07
CA PHE A 95 5.63 11.50 9.36
C PHE A 95 5.73 12.00 7.90
N GLU A 96 6.42 13.12 7.67
CA GLU A 96 6.66 13.67 6.34
C GLU A 96 7.50 12.71 5.49
N HIS A 97 8.53 12.09 6.08
CA HIS A 97 9.31 11.07 5.38
C HIS A 97 8.45 9.84 5.03
N ALA A 98 7.56 9.40 5.94
CA ALA A 98 6.60 8.33 5.67
C ALA A 98 5.65 8.68 4.51
N LEU A 99 5.18 9.94 4.46
CA LEU A 99 4.37 10.46 3.36
C LEU A 99 5.12 10.48 2.03
N ASP A 100 6.38 10.91 2.03
CA ASP A 100 7.22 10.92 0.82
C ASP A 100 7.43 9.51 0.27
N ILE A 101 7.67 8.52 1.15
CA ILE A 101 7.76 7.10 0.77
C ILE A 101 6.46 6.64 0.11
N VAL A 102 5.30 6.95 0.70
CA VAL A 102 3.99 6.58 0.13
C VAL A 102 3.82 7.26 -1.23
N ALA A 103 4.09 8.56 -1.31
CA ALA A 103 3.93 9.36 -2.52
C ALA A 103 4.78 8.81 -3.67
N ASP A 104 6.07 8.52 -3.42
CA ASP A 104 6.97 7.93 -4.41
C ASP A 104 6.50 6.53 -4.84
N ALA A 105 6.18 5.66 -3.86
CA ALA A 105 5.78 4.28 -4.13
C ALA A 105 4.50 4.17 -4.96
N VAL A 106 3.58 5.13 -4.80
CA VAL A 106 2.37 5.18 -5.62
C VAL A 106 2.38 6.23 -6.72
N ASN A 107 3.52 6.87 -6.98
CA ASN A 107 3.69 7.93 -7.98
C ASN A 107 2.67 9.09 -7.83
N LEU A 108 2.35 9.44 -6.58
CA LEU A 108 1.50 10.58 -6.24
C LEU A 108 2.34 11.84 -6.08
N THR A 109 1.79 12.95 -6.56
CA THR A 109 2.27 14.28 -6.20
C THR A 109 1.34 14.87 -5.14
N LEU A 110 1.90 15.28 -4.01
CA LEU A 110 1.16 15.89 -2.91
C LEU A 110 1.52 17.38 -2.81
N ALA A 111 0.54 18.28 -2.95
CA ALA A 111 0.72 19.70 -2.63
C ALA A 111 0.21 20.01 -1.21
N ALA A 112 0.84 20.97 -0.53
CA ALA A 112 0.59 21.29 0.89
C ALA A 112 -0.87 21.69 1.26
N GLY A 113 -1.72 21.98 0.28
CA GLY A 113 -3.15 22.30 0.49
C GLY A 113 -4.12 21.33 -0.21
N GLN A 114 -3.61 20.25 -0.80
CA GLN A 114 -4.39 19.36 -1.63
C GLN A 114 -5.24 18.42 -0.77
N ARG A 115 -6.57 18.49 -0.94
CA ARG A 115 -7.54 17.66 -0.20
C ARG A 115 -7.95 16.39 -0.93
N SER A 116 -7.65 16.30 -2.22
CA SER A 116 -7.98 15.15 -3.07
C SER A 116 -6.81 14.84 -4.00
N VAL A 117 -6.50 13.57 -4.17
CA VAL A 117 -5.42 13.12 -5.06
C VAL A 117 -5.99 12.33 -6.22
N ALA A 118 -5.48 12.60 -7.43
CA ALA A 118 -5.67 11.73 -8.56
C ALA A 118 -4.61 10.63 -8.47
N LEU A 119 -5.04 9.37 -8.46
CA LEU A 119 -4.11 8.26 -8.43
C LEU A 119 -3.55 8.02 -9.84
N PRO A 120 -2.24 7.86 -10.01
CA PRO A 120 -1.66 7.58 -11.31
C PRO A 120 -1.99 6.16 -11.74
N ALA A 121 -1.86 5.88 -13.03
CA ALA A 121 -2.07 4.54 -13.57
C ALA A 121 -1.05 3.54 -12.99
N GLN A 122 -1.41 2.83 -11.92
CA GLN A 122 -0.68 1.65 -11.46
C GLN A 122 -0.96 0.45 -12.36
N ALA A 123 0.03 -0.40 -12.58
CA ALA A 123 -0.03 -1.55 -13.48
C ALA A 123 -1.27 -2.43 -13.22
N GLY A 124 -2.26 -2.32 -14.12
CA GLY A 124 -3.50 -3.10 -14.07
C GLY A 124 -4.53 -2.66 -13.02
N LEU A 125 -4.30 -1.58 -12.27
CA LEU A 125 -5.24 -1.08 -11.25
C LEU A 125 -6.33 -0.18 -11.85
N PHE A 126 -6.00 0.58 -12.90
CA PHE A 126 -6.88 1.56 -13.55
C PHE A 126 -7.11 1.30 -15.04
N ALA A 127 -6.62 0.17 -15.56
CA ALA A 127 -6.97 -0.22 -16.91
C ALA A 127 -8.48 -0.45 -16.93
N ARG A 128 -9.23 0.48 -17.57
CA ARG A 128 -10.62 0.23 -17.92
C ARG A 128 -10.62 -1.10 -18.67
N GLU A 129 -11.29 -2.11 -18.13
CA GLU A 129 -11.72 -3.24 -18.94
C GLU A 129 -12.38 -2.63 -20.17
N GLY A 130 -11.82 -2.93 -21.33
CA GLY A 130 -12.32 -2.45 -22.60
C GLY A 130 -13.79 -2.81 -22.67
N GLY A 131 -14.65 -1.81 -22.51
CA GLY A 131 -16.04 -1.90 -22.88
C GLY A 131 -16.05 -2.29 -24.35
N VAL A 132 -16.36 -3.55 -24.60
CA VAL A 132 -16.85 -4.01 -25.89
C VAL A 132 -18.03 -3.09 -26.20
N ARG A 133 -17.89 -2.30 -27.27
CA ARG A 133 -19.03 -1.69 -27.95
C ARG A 133 -19.64 -2.72 -28.88
#